data_AF-A0A1Q8A4P8-F1
#
_entry.id   AF-A0A1Q8A4P8-F1
#
_cell.length_a   1.000
_cell.length_b   1.000
_cell.length_c   1.000
_cell.angle_alpha   90.00
_cell.angle_beta   90.00
_cell.angle_gamma   90.00
#
_symmetry.space_group_name_H-M   'P 1'
#
loop_
_entity.id
_entity.type
_entity.pdbx_description
1 polymer ?
#
loop_
_entity_poly.entity_id
_entity_poly.type
_entity_poly.pdbx_seq_one_letter_code
_entity_poly.pdbx_strand_id
1 'polypeptide(L)'
;MIRVADLPTVNAALNLTAAILIGTGFYFIKQKNIRAHKVCMIAALGVSALFLTSYLVYHYNVGSVPFRKEGWIRGVYFPLLISHTVLAAVVLPVVLRTAFLAFKGRFPNHVRIARRAFPIWMYVSITGVVVYLMLYHL
;
A
#
# COMPACT_ATOMS: atom_id res chain seq x y z
N MET A 1 -22.93 10.75 -3.59
CA MET A 1 -21.76 11.64 -3.61
C MET A 1 -20.79 11.15 -2.54
N ILE A 2 -19.52 10.91 -2.86
CA ILE A 2 -18.50 10.50 -1.88
C ILE A 2 -18.17 11.71 -1.02
N ARG A 3 -18.31 11.60 0.30
CA ARG A 3 -17.95 12.67 1.25
C ARG A 3 -16.56 12.42 1.81
N VAL A 4 -15.93 13.47 2.33
CA VAL A 4 -14.60 13.38 2.95
C VAL A 4 -14.55 12.35 4.10
N ALA A 5 -15.66 12.20 4.84
CA ALA A 5 -15.80 11.20 5.90
C ALA A 5 -15.77 9.74 5.41
N ASP A 6 -16.05 9.49 4.13
CA ASP A 6 -16.05 8.14 3.54
C ASP A 6 -14.64 7.74 3.04
N LEU A 7 -13.72 8.70 2.91
CA LEU A 7 -12.37 8.49 2.39
C LEU A 7 -11.52 7.50 3.18
N PRO A 8 -11.60 7.38 4.53
CA PRO A 8 -10.88 6.34 5.27
C PRO A 8 -11.27 4.92 4.83
N THR A 9 -12.57 4.67 4.61
CA THR A 9 -13.06 3.37 4.12
C THR A 9 -12.61 3.12 2.68
N VAL A 10 -12.66 4.15 1.83
CA VAL A 10 -12.12 4.08 0.45
C VAL A 10 -10.63 3.77 0.48
N ASN A 11 -9.87 4.43 1.34
CA ASN A 11 -8.43 4.22 1.50
C ASN A 11 -8.09 2.79 1.93
N ALA A 12 -8.86 2.22 2.86
CA ALA A 12 -8.73 0.83 3.26
C ALA A 12 -9.05 -0.13 2.10
N ALA A 13 -10.13 0.11 1.35
CA ALA A 13 -10.50 -0.70 0.19
C ALA A 13 -9.43 -0.64 -0.92
N LEU A 14 -8.85 0.53 -1.18
CA LEU A 14 -7.77 0.70 -2.14
C LEU A 14 -6.50 -0.05 -1.70
N ASN A 15 -6.13 0.02 -0.42
CA ASN A 15 -5.00 -0.75 0.11
C ASN A 15 -5.22 -2.26 0.00
N LEU A 16 -6.42 -2.74 0.32
CA LEU A 16 -6.78 -4.15 0.16
C LEU A 16 -6.68 -4.58 -1.30
N THR A 17 -7.21 -3.76 -2.21
CA THR A 17 -7.13 -4.00 -3.65
C THR A 17 -5.68 -4.04 -4.12
N ALA A 18 -4.83 -3.12 -3.65
CA ALA A 18 -3.40 -3.14 -3.94
C ALA A 18 -2.74 -4.44 -3.43
N ALA A 19 -3.02 -4.86 -2.18
CA ALA A 19 -2.48 -6.09 -1.62
C ALA A 19 -2.85 -7.32 -2.48
N ILE A 20 -4.11 -7.42 -2.91
CA ILE A 20 -4.59 -8.50 -3.79
C ILE A 20 -3.87 -8.45 -5.15
N LEU A 21 -3.73 -7.27 -5.77
CA LEU A 21 -3.05 -7.11 -7.06
C LEU A 21 -1.56 -7.45 -6.96
N ILE A 22 -0.89 -7.05 -5.87
CA ILE A 22 0.52 -7.38 -5.62
C ILE A 22 0.67 -8.89 -5.44
N GLY A 23 -0.20 -9.52 -4.67
CA GLY A 23 -0.21 -10.96 -4.42
C GLY A 23 -0.46 -11.77 -5.69
N THR A 24 -1.48 -11.41 -6.46
CA THR A 24 -1.80 -12.05 -7.74
C THR A 24 -0.69 -11.84 -8.78
N GLY A 25 -0.12 -10.64 -8.84
CA GLY A 25 1.05 -10.37 -9.69
C GLY A 25 2.27 -11.22 -9.32
N PHE A 26 2.49 -11.48 -8.02
CA PHE A 26 3.55 -12.39 -7.56
C PHE A 26 3.27 -13.86 -7.90
N TYR A 27 2.00 -14.27 -7.82
CA TYR A 27 1.58 -15.60 -8.28
C TYR A 27 1.86 -15.78 -9.78
N PHE A 28 1.50 -14.81 -10.63
CA PHE A 28 1.72 -14.91 -12.07
C PHE A 28 3.20 -14.93 -12.47
N ILE A 29 4.08 -14.19 -11.78
CA ILE A 29 5.51 -14.25 -12.10
C ILE A 29 6.13 -15.59 -11.69
N LYS A 30 5.65 -16.24 -10.63
CA LYS A 30 6.05 -17.62 -10.29
C LYS A 30 5.68 -18.62 -11.38
N GLN A 31 4.56 -18.39 -12.06
CA GLN A 31 4.15 -19.17 -13.23
C GLN A 31 4.83 -18.76 -14.53
N LYS A 32 5.79 -17.82 -14.48
CA LYS A 32 6.44 -17.22 -15.66
C LYS A 32 5.46 -16.50 -16.60
N ASN A 33 4.24 -16.19 -16.15
CA ASN A 33 3.28 -15.38 -16.91
C ASN A 33 3.59 -13.89 -16.75
N ILE A 34 4.56 -13.42 -17.55
CA ILE A 34 5.07 -12.04 -17.49
C ILE A 34 3.99 -11.02 -17.87
N ARG A 35 3.10 -11.36 -18.82
CA ARG A 35 2.04 -10.45 -19.27
C ARG A 35 1.04 -10.18 -18.14
N ALA A 36 0.55 -11.23 -17.48
CA ALA A 36 -0.37 -11.08 -16.36
C ALA A 36 0.30 -10.37 -15.17
N HIS A 37 1.55 -10.72 -14.86
CA HIS A 37 2.34 -10.02 -13.83
C HIS A 37 2.40 -8.50 -14.11
N LYS A 38 2.74 -8.09 -15.34
CA LYS A 38 2.81 -6.67 -15.71
C LYS A 38 1.48 -5.95 -15.52
N VAL A 39 0.38 -6.55 -15.96
CA VAL A 39 -0.97 -5.98 -15.80
C VAL A 39 -1.29 -5.78 -14.31
N CYS A 40 -1.04 -6.79 -13.47
CA CYS A 40 -1.26 -6.69 -12.03
C CYS A 40 -0.39 -5.60 -11.38
N MET A 41 0.89 -5.48 -11.76
CA MET A 41 1.79 -4.47 -11.17
C MET A 41 1.41 -3.04 -11.60
N ILE A 42 1.01 -2.84 -12.86
CA ILE A 42 0.54 -1.53 -13.34
C ILE A 42 -0.77 -1.14 -12.64
N ALA A 43 -1.71 -2.09 -12.52
CA ALA A 43 -2.94 -1.87 -11.77
C ALA A 43 -2.66 -1.55 -10.29
N ALA A 44 -1.77 -2.30 -9.63
CA ALA A 44 -1.38 -2.05 -8.24
C ALA A 44 -0.75 -0.66 -8.05
N LEU A 45 0.09 -0.22 -9.00
CA LEU A 45 0.66 1.14 -9.01
C LEU A 45 -0.43 2.21 -9.13
N GLY A 46 -1.38 2.02 -10.05
CA GLY A 46 -2.50 2.94 -10.24
C GLY A 46 -3.39 3.04 -9.00
N VAL A 47 -3.74 1.90 -8.40
CA VAL A 47 -4.52 1.84 -7.15
C VAL A 47 -3.76 2.47 -5.98
N SER A 48 -2.44 2.23 -5.88
CA SER A 48 -1.61 2.84 -4.84
C SER A 48 -1.49 4.36 -4.99
N ALA A 49 -1.42 4.85 -6.24
CA ALA A 49 -1.44 6.28 -6.52
C ALA A 49 -2.79 6.90 -6.13
N LEU A 50 -3.90 6.25 -6.49
CA LEU A 50 -5.23 6.69 -6.09
C LEU A 50 -5.41 6.70 -4.56
N PHE A 51 -4.91 5.68 -3.87
CA PHE A 51 -4.87 5.64 -2.41
C PHE A 51 -4.09 6.84 -1.85
N LEU A 52 -2.88 7.11 -2.34
CA LEU A 52 -2.06 8.20 -1.84
C LEU A 52 -2.75 9.56 -2.05
N THR A 53 -3.34 9.78 -3.24
CA THR A 53 -4.10 11.00 -3.52
C THR A 53 -5.28 11.15 -2.57
N SER A 54 -6.09 10.09 -2.40
CA SER A 54 -7.24 10.08 -1.50
C SER A 54 -6.84 10.29 -0.02
N TYR A 55 -5.75 9.68 0.41
CA TYR A 55 -5.17 9.84 1.74
C TYR A 55 -4.72 11.29 2.00
N LEU A 56 -3.98 11.89 1.07
CA LEU A 56 -3.53 13.28 1.20
C LEU A 56 -4.70 14.26 1.18
N VAL A 57 -5.70 14.04 0.33
CA VAL A 57 -6.93 14.86 0.31
C VAL A 57 -7.67 14.76 1.65
N TYR A 58 -7.86 13.55 2.18
CA TYR A 58 -8.47 13.36 3.50
C TYR A 58 -7.69 14.09 4.59
N HIS A 59 -6.37 13.91 4.62
CA HIS A 59 -5.52 14.48 5.67
C HIS A 59 -5.43 16.01 5.58
N TYR A 60 -5.47 16.57 4.37
CA TYR A 60 -5.52 18.02 4.16
C TYR A 60 -6.82 18.64 4.68
N ASN A 61 -7.96 17.94 4.53
CA ASN A 61 -9.27 18.46 4.93
C ASN A 61 -9.63 18.20 6.40
N VAL A 62 -9.28 17.03 6.93
CA VAL A 62 -9.70 16.58 8.28
C VAL A 62 -8.57 16.69 9.30
N GLY A 63 -7.32 16.78 8.84
CA GLY A 63 -6.15 16.74 9.71
C GLY A 63 -5.92 15.36 10.34
N SER A 64 -5.29 15.36 11.50
CA SER A 64 -4.98 14.16 12.27
C SER A 64 -6.15 13.79 13.19
N VAL A 65 -6.72 12.60 13.02
CA VAL A 65 -7.71 12.05 13.95
C VAL A 65 -6.99 11.45 15.15
N PRO A 66 -7.22 11.94 16.39
CA PRO A 66 -6.56 11.40 17.56
C PRO A 66 -7.06 9.99 17.87
N PHE A 67 -6.12 9.07 18.14
CA PHE A 67 -6.45 7.75 18.64
C PHE A 67 -6.83 7.84 20.13
N ARG A 68 -8.14 7.78 20.42
CA ARG A 68 -8.70 7.98 21.78
C ARG A 68 -8.86 6.68 22.60
N LYS A 69 -8.55 5.52 22.03
CA LYS A 69 -8.69 4.23 22.73
C LYS A 69 -7.55 4.01 23.72
N GLU A 70 -7.87 3.43 24.87
CA GLU A 70 -6.94 3.15 25.96
C GLU A 70 -6.64 1.64 26.09
N GLY A 71 -5.64 1.30 26.90
CA GLY A 71 -5.22 -0.08 27.14
C GLY A 71 -4.27 -0.67 26.09
N TRP A 72 -4.20 -2.00 26.04
CA TRP A 72 -3.22 -2.75 25.23
C TRP A 72 -3.30 -2.46 23.72
N ILE A 73 -4.49 -2.11 23.22
CA ILE A 73 -4.73 -1.78 21.80
C ILE A 73 -3.87 -0.60 21.38
N ARG A 74 -3.68 0.39 22.26
CA ARG A 74 -2.82 1.55 22.01
C ARG A 74 -1.35 1.16 21.85
N GLY A 75 -0.89 0.20 22.65
CA GLY A 75 0.46 -0.37 22.59
C GLY A 75 0.75 -1.12 21.29
N VAL A 76 -0.28 -1.67 20.63
CA VAL A 76 -0.15 -2.31 19.31
C VAL A 76 -0.31 -1.30 18.18
N TYR A 77 -1.25 -0.37 18.33
CA TYR A 77 -1.63 0.59 17.29
C TYR A 77 -0.47 1.50 16.88
N PHE A 78 0.20 2.14 17.84
CA PHE A 78 1.25 3.11 17.51
C PHE A 78 2.48 2.50 16.84
N PRO A 79 3.05 1.38 17.33
CA PRO A 79 4.13 0.71 16.63
C PRO A 79 3.73 0.27 15.22
N LEU A 80 2.51 -0.22 15.02
CA LEU A 80 1.99 -0.61 13.71
C LEU A 80 1.84 0.61 12.79
N LEU A 81 1.25 1.70 13.28
CA LEU A 81 1.06 2.94 12.52
C LEU A 81 2.41 3.56 12.13
N ILE A 82 3.36 3.64 13.06
CA ILE A 82 4.68 4.22 12.83
C ILE A 82 5.44 3.38 11.80
N SER A 83 5.51 2.06 11.99
CA SER A 83 6.20 1.16 11.05
C SER A 83 5.55 1.18 9.68
N HIS A 84 4.21 1.15 9.59
CA HIS A 84 3.47 1.31 8.33
C HIS A 84 3.85 2.62 7.62
N THR A 85 3.78 3.75 8.32
CA THR A 85 4.02 5.08 7.72
C THR A 85 5.47 5.23 7.23
N VAL A 86 6.45 4.80 8.03
CA VAL A 86 7.86 4.85 7.66
C VAL A 86 8.13 3.93 6.46
N LEU A 87 7.63 2.70 6.49
CA LEU A 87 7.80 1.77 5.37
C LEU A 87 7.04 2.22 4.12
N ALA A 88 5.88 2.88 4.26
CA ALA A 88 5.16 3.48 3.13
C ALA A 88 5.99 4.58 2.45
N ALA A 89 6.63 5.45 3.23
CA ALA A 89 7.51 6.49 2.70
C ALA A 89 8.73 5.89 1.96
N VAL A 90 9.31 4.81 2.49
CA VAL A 90 10.46 4.13 1.88
C VAL A 90 10.07 3.31 0.65
N VAL A 91 8.91 2.65 0.67
CA VAL A 91 8.52 1.73 -0.42
C VAL A 91 8.14 2.48 -1.69
N LEU A 92 7.59 3.70 -1.58
CA LEU A 92 7.22 4.52 -2.72
C LEU A 92 8.36 4.74 -3.73
N PRO A 93 9.53 5.31 -3.35
CA PRO A 93 10.64 5.50 -4.29
C PRO A 93 11.22 4.16 -4.78
N VAL A 94 11.20 3.11 -3.95
CA VAL A 94 11.69 1.77 -4.32
C VAL A 94 10.81 1.15 -5.41
N VAL A 95 9.49 1.24 -5.28
CA VAL A 95 8.51 0.72 -6.23
C VAL A 95 8.57 1.51 -7.54
N LEU A 96 8.67 2.84 -7.47
CA LEU A 96 8.85 3.69 -8.66
C LEU A 96 10.14 3.34 -9.41
N ARG A 97 11.26 3.15 -8.70
CA ARG A 97 12.52 2.71 -9.31
C ARG A 97 12.38 1.32 -9.94
N THR A 98 11.68 0.41 -9.28
CA THR A 98 11.44 -0.95 -9.77
C THR A 98 10.62 -0.94 -11.07
N ALA A 99 9.58 -0.10 -11.14
CA ALA A 99 8.77 0.11 -12.33
C ALA A 99 9.58 0.77 -13.46
N PHE A 100 10.38 1.78 -13.15
CA PHE A 100 11.26 2.45 -14.12
C PHE A 100 12.28 1.47 -14.75
N LEU A 101 12.88 0.59 -13.95
CA LEU A 101 13.80 -0.44 -14.47
C LEU A 101 13.10 -1.42 -15.41
N ALA A 102 11.85 -1.81 -15.11
CA ALA A 102 11.06 -2.65 -16.00
C ALA A 102 10.73 -1.92 -17.32
N PHE A 103 10.38 -0.63 -17.25
CA PHE A 103 10.14 0.20 -18.42
C PHE A 103 11.38 0.35 -19.31
N LYS A 104 12.57 0.51 -18.71
CA LYS A 104 13.85 0.54 -19.43
C LYS A 104 14.36 -0.83 -19.89
N GLY A 105 13.59 -1.91 -19.70
CA GLY A 105 13.99 -3.28 -20.07
C GLY A 105 15.15 -3.85 -19.24
N ARG A 106 15.54 -3.21 -18.13
CA ARG A 106 16.65 -3.63 -17.26
C ARG A 106 16.18 -4.68 -16.25
N PHE A 107 15.69 -5.82 -16.76
CA PHE A 107 15.05 -6.87 -15.96
C PHE A 107 15.93 -7.47 -14.85
N PRO A 108 17.25 -7.71 -15.03
CA PRO A 108 18.09 -8.25 -13.94
C PRO A 108 18.11 -7.33 -12.72
N ASN A 109 18.19 -6.01 -12.95
CA ASN A 109 18.15 -5.01 -11.88
C ASN A 109 16.75 -4.88 -11.29
N HIS A 110 15.70 -4.91 -12.13
CA HIS A 110 14.31 -4.94 -11.68
C HIS A 110 14.08 -6.09 -10.69
N VAL A 111 14.45 -7.32 -11.06
CA VAL A 111 14.26 -8.51 -10.20
C VAL A 111 15.00 -8.38 -8.88
N ARG A 112 16.24 -7.87 -8.89
CA ARG A 112 17.04 -7.68 -7.67
C ARG A 112 16.35 -6.76 -6.67
N ILE A 113 15.76 -5.65 -7.14
CA ILE A 113 15.06 -4.70 -6.28
C ILE A 113 13.66 -5.22 -5.94
N ALA A 114 12.93 -5.78 -6.90
CA ALA A 114 11.57 -6.28 -6.74
C ALA A 114 11.46 -7.33 -5.62
N ARG A 115 12.46 -8.21 -5.44
CA ARG A 115 12.47 -9.19 -4.34
C ARG A 115 12.45 -8.55 -2.95
N ARG A 116 13.06 -7.37 -2.79
CA ARG A 116 13.06 -6.60 -1.54
C ARG A 116 11.85 -5.68 -1.44
N ALA A 117 11.42 -5.11 -2.58
CA ALA A 117 10.26 -4.24 -2.65
C ALA A 117 8.96 -4.98 -2.34
N PHE A 118 8.79 -6.20 -2.84
CA PHE A 118 7.59 -7.01 -2.69
C PHE A 118 7.12 -7.19 -1.24
N PRO A 119 7.94 -7.71 -0.30
CA PRO A 119 7.49 -7.92 1.08
C PRO A 119 7.14 -6.61 1.78
N ILE A 120 7.90 -5.53 1.53
CA ILE A 120 7.62 -4.21 2.11
C ILE A 120 6.30 -3.65 1.57
N TRP A 121 6.09 -3.75 0.25
CA TRP A 121 4.88 -3.22 -0.39
C TRP A 121 3.64 -3.99 0.03
N MET A 122 3.75 -5.31 0.14
CA MET A 122 2.69 -6.17 0.69
C MET A 122 2.40 -5.81 2.16
N TYR A 123 3.44 -5.68 2.99
CA TYR A 123 3.30 -5.31 4.40
C TYR A 123 2.54 -4.00 4.55
N VAL A 124 2.95 -2.93 3.84
CA VAL A 124 2.31 -1.62 3.90
C VAL A 124 0.85 -1.73 3.45
N SER A 125 0.55 -2.43 2.34
CA SER A 125 -0.82 -2.57 1.84
C SER A 125 -1.74 -3.28 2.84
N ILE A 126 -1.27 -4.34 3.49
CA ILE A 126 -2.08 -5.08 4.48
C ILE A 126 -2.24 -4.25 5.77
N THR A 127 -1.14 -3.69 6.28
CA THR A 127 -1.17 -2.93 7.53
C THR A 127 -2.01 -1.65 7.42
N GLY A 128 -2.13 -1.05 6.23
CA GLY A 128 -3.05 0.08 6.02
C GLY A 128 -4.51 -0.28 6.29
N VAL A 129 -4.93 -1.49 5.90
CA VAL A 129 -6.28 -2.01 6.22
C VAL A 129 -6.42 -2.27 7.72
N VAL A 130 -5.41 -2.87 8.34
CA VAL A 130 -5.42 -3.18 9.78
C VAL A 130 -5.49 -1.91 10.61
N VAL A 131 -4.70 -0.88 10.29
CA VAL A 131 -4.74 0.42 10.97
C VAL A 131 -6.12 1.05 10.85
N TYR A 132 -6.77 0.97 9.69
CA TYR A 132 -8.14 1.43 9.52
C TYR A 132 -9.12 0.66 10.42
N LEU A 133 -9.07 -0.68 10.43
CA LEU A 133 -9.93 -1.50 11.29
C LEU A 133 -9.71 -1.18 12.77
N MET A 134 -8.45 -1.05 13.20
CA MET A 134 -8.11 -0.67 14.57
C MET A 134 -8.60 0.72 14.95
N LEU A 135 -8.61 1.67 14.01
CA LEU A 135 -9.05 3.03 14.27
C LEU A 135 -10.58 3.14 14.33
N TYR A 136 -11.29 2.54 13.38
CA TYR A 136 -12.74 2.76 13.20
C TYR A 136 -13.66 1.66 13.71
N HIS A 137 -13.19 0.41 13.82
CA HIS A 137 -14.06 -0.74 14.12
C HIS A 137 -13.73 -1.47 15.43
N LEU A 138 -12.52 -1.30 15.96
CA LEU A 138 -12.15 -1.75 17.32
C LEU A 138 -12.56 -0.74 18.40
#